data_AF-D7FL68-F1
#
_entry.id   AF-D7FL68-F1
#
_cell.length_a   1.000
_cell.length_b   1.000
_cell.length_c   1.000
_cell.angle_alpha   90.00
_cell.angle_beta   90.00
_cell.angle_gamma   90.00
#
_symmetry.space_group_name_H-M   'P 1'
#
loop_
_entity.id
_entity.type
_entity.pdbx_description
1 polymer ?
#
loop_
_entity_poly.entity_id
_entity_poly.type
_entity_poly.pdbx_seq_one_letter_code
_entity_poly.pdbx_strand_id
1 'polypeptide(L)'
;MGSAGTDGMSGLYQVSLGEVKVAGQSFGQLKPVVMELPITDITGKGSEGMEKGVSGILGMDFLARFDVKLDFQSGDATFARPGSAVSGGLGSRDMTGIPGRILPTGFMVIDVKMKPTEAGKGSPSGIPAIVDLGSAFTIANWPAGRLAGLEPHGPNVRYNGQVVAGAAAPGEVYKPVEVGEANMDMLIGARKDLGQSNGSNLIRSRVVMFADLPGFKAMGMTGPTIILGSDVLKLGKGAMIVSFVSKKVWLAL
;
A
#
# COMPACT_ATOMS: atom_id res chain seq x y z
N MET A 1 -25.82 -7.29 33.81
CA MET A 1 -25.18 -6.09 33.23
C MET A 1 -23.74 -6.08 33.72
N GLY A 2 -22.81 -6.54 32.89
CA GLY A 2 -21.38 -6.51 33.17
C GLY A 2 -20.73 -5.68 32.07
N SER A 3 -20.07 -4.60 32.48
CA SER A 3 -19.33 -3.66 31.64
C SER A 3 -18.20 -4.37 30.90
N ALA A 4 -18.18 -4.26 29.57
CA ALA A 4 -17.03 -4.67 28.76
C ALA A 4 -15.86 -3.72 29.06
N GLY A 5 -14.80 -4.27 29.63
CA GLY A 5 -13.55 -3.57 29.88
C GLY A 5 -12.90 -3.16 28.57
N THR A 6 -12.43 -1.92 28.54
CA THR A 6 -11.54 -1.37 27.52
C THR A 6 -10.16 -1.98 27.69
N ASP A 7 -9.89 -3.09 27.01
CA ASP A 7 -8.52 -3.62 26.90
C ASP A 7 -7.76 -2.80 25.85
N GLY A 8 -6.86 -1.95 26.34
CA GLY A 8 -5.88 -1.29 25.51
C GLY A 8 -4.98 -2.32 24.86
N MET A 9 -4.96 -2.37 23.52
CA MET A 9 -4.00 -3.21 22.79
C MET A 9 -2.58 -2.63 22.91
N SER A 10 -1.85 -3.04 23.94
CA SER A 10 -0.39 -3.01 23.97
C SER A 10 0.14 -4.36 23.51
N GLY A 11 0.64 -4.47 22.28
CA GLY A 11 1.07 -5.77 21.72
C GLY A 11 2.09 -5.70 20.59
N LEU A 12 2.81 -4.58 20.46
CA LEU A 12 3.90 -4.43 19.48
C LEU A 12 5.24 -4.52 20.20
N TYR A 13 6.05 -5.52 19.89
CA TYR A 13 7.42 -5.62 20.39
C TYR A 13 8.39 -5.96 19.26
N GLN A 14 9.51 -5.26 19.22
CA GLN A 14 10.55 -5.52 18.24
C GLN A 14 11.48 -6.63 18.75
N VAL A 15 11.66 -7.68 17.96
CA VAL A 15 12.56 -8.80 18.27
C VAL A 15 13.75 -8.74 17.31
N SER A 16 14.96 -9.05 17.77
CA SER A 16 16.13 -9.22 16.91
C SER A 16 16.36 -10.71 16.67
N LEU A 17 16.26 -11.16 15.43
CA LEU A 17 16.38 -12.59 15.08
C LEU A 17 17.83 -13.07 14.86
N GLY A 18 18.84 -12.22 15.08
CA GLY A 18 20.22 -12.56 14.74
C GLY A 18 20.38 -12.85 13.25
N GLU A 19 21.40 -13.62 12.84
CA GLU A 19 21.54 -14.03 11.43
C GLU A 19 20.43 -15.01 11.03
N VAL A 20 19.56 -14.60 10.11
CA VAL A 20 18.49 -15.47 9.59
C VAL A 20 18.95 -16.12 8.29
N LYS A 21 18.84 -17.45 8.20
CA LYS A 21 19.04 -18.21 6.96
C LYS A 21 17.76 -18.91 6.56
N VAL A 22 17.32 -18.74 5.31
CA VAL A 22 16.18 -19.46 4.73
C VAL A 22 16.65 -20.15 3.46
N ALA A 23 16.39 -21.47 3.35
CA ALA A 23 16.83 -22.29 2.21
C ALA A 23 18.34 -22.12 1.87
N GLY A 24 19.19 -21.98 2.88
CA GLY A 24 20.64 -21.81 2.71
C GLY A 24 21.11 -20.40 2.34
N GLN A 25 20.19 -19.47 2.07
CA GLN A 25 20.52 -18.07 1.80
C GLN A 25 20.54 -17.27 3.10
N SER A 26 21.59 -16.46 3.30
CA SER A 26 21.68 -15.56 4.46
C SER A 26 20.93 -14.26 4.19
N PHE A 27 20.06 -13.92 5.14
CA PHE A 27 19.25 -12.70 5.17
C PHE A 27 19.73 -11.74 6.26
N GLY A 28 20.95 -11.96 6.79
CA GLY A 28 21.57 -11.08 7.78
C GLY A 28 20.73 -10.91 9.04
N GLN A 29 20.93 -9.79 9.75
CA GLN A 29 20.15 -9.47 10.94
C GLN A 29 18.79 -8.87 10.58
N LEU A 30 17.73 -9.56 10.99
CA LEU A 30 16.35 -9.09 10.89
C LEU A 30 15.86 -8.60 12.25
N LYS A 31 15.13 -7.49 12.26
CA LYS A 31 14.53 -6.91 13.48
C LYS A 31 13.00 -6.79 13.34
N PRO A 32 12.26 -7.90 13.17
CA PRO A 32 10.82 -7.86 12.96
C PRO A 32 10.09 -7.22 14.14
N VAL A 33 8.98 -6.56 13.83
CA VAL A 33 7.97 -6.19 14.83
C VAL A 33 7.01 -7.38 14.94
N VAL A 34 6.93 -7.96 16.13
CA VAL A 34 5.93 -8.96 16.45
C VAL A 34 4.69 -8.22 16.93
N MET A 35 3.55 -8.56 16.33
CA MET A 35 2.26 -8.04 16.70
C MET A 35 1.42 -9.18 17.25
N GLU A 36 0.95 -9.05 18.48
CA GLU A 36 -0.11 -9.91 19.00
C GLU A 36 -1.47 -9.37 18.53
N LEU A 37 -1.76 -9.57 17.25
CA LEU A 37 -3.08 -9.31 16.70
C LEU A 37 -3.71 -10.64 16.28
N PRO A 38 -5.04 -10.80 16.43
CA PRO A 38 -5.74 -11.81 15.66
C PRO A 38 -5.59 -11.44 14.19
N ILE A 39 -4.67 -12.10 13.48
CA ILE A 39 -4.60 -12.01 12.04
C ILE A 39 -5.81 -12.82 11.54
N THR A 40 -6.94 -12.13 11.37
CA THR A 40 -8.04 -12.68 10.60
C THR A 40 -7.53 -12.90 9.19
N ASP A 41 -7.78 -14.08 8.64
CA ASP A 41 -7.49 -14.40 7.24
C ASP A 41 -7.97 -13.24 6.35
N ILE A 42 -7.22 -12.94 5.28
CA ILE A 42 -7.47 -11.89 4.30
C ILE A 42 -8.88 -12.03 3.67
N THR A 43 -9.54 -13.17 3.87
CA THR A 43 -10.92 -13.48 3.48
C THR A 43 -12.00 -12.98 4.46
N GLY A 44 -11.63 -12.43 5.62
CA GLY A 44 -12.58 -11.94 6.64
C GLY A 44 -13.36 -13.04 7.37
N LYS A 45 -13.02 -14.31 7.15
CA LYS A 45 -13.57 -15.42 7.93
C LYS A 45 -12.74 -15.58 9.20
N GLY A 46 -13.41 -15.59 10.35
CA GLY A 46 -12.79 -15.79 11.64
C GLY A 46 -11.87 -17.02 11.62
N SER A 47 -10.76 -16.92 12.33
CA SER A 47 -9.70 -17.93 12.43
C SER A 47 -10.12 -19.15 13.27
N GLU A 48 -11.35 -19.64 13.11
CA GLU A 48 -11.77 -20.90 13.72
C GLU A 48 -11.21 -22.06 12.88
N GLY A 49 -10.16 -22.71 13.39
CA GLY A 49 -9.61 -23.94 12.81
C GLY A 49 -8.38 -23.77 11.92
N MET A 50 -7.85 -22.56 11.72
CA MET A 50 -6.46 -22.46 11.26
C MET A 50 -5.55 -22.83 12.44
N GLU A 51 -4.64 -23.79 12.23
CA GLU A 51 -3.44 -23.87 13.07
C GLU A 51 -2.90 -22.45 13.21
N LYS A 52 -2.38 -22.05 14.39
CA LYS A 52 -1.77 -20.73 14.61
C LYS A 52 -0.58 -20.56 13.67
N GLY A 53 -0.86 -20.29 12.40
CA GLY A 53 0.09 -20.14 11.33
C GLY A 53 0.82 -18.85 11.61
N VAL A 54 2.14 -18.95 11.71
CA VAL A 54 3.01 -17.79 11.85
C VAL A 54 2.72 -16.87 10.67
N SER A 55 1.96 -15.82 10.93
CA SER A 55 1.62 -14.80 9.94
C SER A 55 2.47 -13.59 10.25
N GLY A 56 3.35 -13.24 9.33
CA GLY A 56 4.31 -12.15 9.46
C GLY A 56 4.31 -11.28 8.22
N ILE A 57 4.62 -10.00 8.40
CA ILE A 57 4.72 -9.04 7.31
C ILE A 57 6.20 -8.88 6.96
N LEU A 58 6.56 -9.14 5.69
CA LEU A 58 7.89 -8.81 5.19
C LEU A 58 7.97 -7.31 4.96
N GLY A 59 8.69 -6.64 5.85
CA GLY A 59 8.90 -5.21 5.82
C GLY A 59 9.86 -4.75 4.74
N MET A 60 9.98 -3.43 4.63
CA MET A 60 10.80 -2.83 3.59
C MET A 60 12.31 -3.05 3.76
N ASP A 61 12.76 -3.24 5.00
CA ASP A 61 14.12 -3.61 5.36
C ASP A 61 14.56 -4.96 4.75
N PHE A 62 13.60 -5.85 4.51
CA PHE A 62 13.82 -7.10 3.79
C PHE A 62 13.69 -6.91 2.29
N LEU A 63 12.55 -6.36 1.82
CA LEU A 63 12.24 -6.25 0.40
C LEU A 63 13.25 -5.40 -0.38
N ALA A 64 13.83 -4.37 0.25
CA ALA A 64 14.81 -3.49 -0.39
C ALA A 64 16.13 -4.17 -0.79
N ARG A 65 16.37 -5.40 -0.33
CA ARG A 65 17.58 -6.19 -0.65
C ARG A 65 17.49 -6.92 -1.99
N PHE A 66 16.31 -6.94 -2.59
CA PHE A 66 16.00 -7.70 -3.80
C PHE A 66 15.29 -6.84 -4.83
N ASP A 67 15.32 -7.30 -6.07
CA ASP A 67 14.25 -6.98 -7.01
C ASP A 67 13.17 -8.04 -6.83
N VAL A 68 11.95 -7.62 -6.49
CA VAL A 68 10.87 -8.51 -6.09
C VAL A 68 9.81 -8.54 -7.18
N LYS A 69 9.52 -9.72 -7.73
CA LYS A 69 8.34 -9.97 -8.57
C LYS A 69 7.27 -10.65 -7.72
N LEU A 70 6.06 -10.11 -7.75
CA LEU A 70 4.87 -10.72 -7.17
C LEU A 70 3.95 -11.10 -8.31
N ASP A 71 3.69 -12.40 -8.45
CA ASP A 71 2.75 -12.93 -9.43
C ASP A 71 1.41 -13.19 -8.72
N PHE A 72 0.43 -12.33 -8.99
CA PHE A 72 -0.85 -12.41 -8.29
C PHE A 72 -1.74 -13.56 -8.78
N GLN A 73 -1.45 -14.12 -9.96
CA GLN A 73 -2.21 -15.22 -10.52
C GLN A 73 -1.76 -16.56 -9.92
N SER A 74 -0.45 -16.79 -9.83
CA SER A 74 0.08 -18.02 -9.21
C SER A 74 0.21 -17.91 -7.68
N GLY A 75 0.20 -16.69 -7.13
CA GLY A 75 0.44 -16.46 -5.71
C GLY A 75 1.92 -16.52 -5.33
N ASP A 76 2.83 -16.48 -6.32
CA ASP A 76 4.26 -16.62 -6.09
C ASP A 76 4.97 -15.28 -5.90
N ALA A 77 6.00 -15.29 -5.06
CA ALA A 77 6.97 -14.20 -4.93
C ALA A 77 8.36 -14.68 -5.37
N THR A 78 8.99 -13.95 -6.30
CA THR A 78 10.36 -14.18 -6.73
C THR A 78 11.26 -13.06 -6.22
N PHE A 79 12.34 -13.44 -5.54
CA PHE A 79 13.36 -12.52 -5.01
C PHE A 79 14.63 -12.66 -5.83
N ALA A 80 14.89 -11.69 -6.71
CA ALA A 80 16.08 -11.69 -7.55
C ALA A 80 17.14 -10.71 -7.03
N ARG A 81 18.38 -10.88 -7.50
CA ARG A 81 19.46 -9.95 -7.20
C ARG A 81 19.10 -8.54 -7.69
N PRO A 82 19.48 -7.48 -6.96
CA PRO A 82 19.24 -6.11 -7.41
C PRO A 82 19.77 -5.85 -8.83
N GLY A 83 18.97 -5.17 -9.66
CA GLY A 83 19.26 -4.91 -11.07
C GLY A 83 18.63 -5.91 -12.05
N SER A 84 18.12 -7.05 -11.57
CA SER A 84 17.42 -8.06 -12.40
C SER A 84 16.15 -7.53 -13.04
N ALA A 85 15.44 -6.60 -12.39
CA ALA A 85 14.28 -5.94 -12.96
C ALA A 85 14.66 -5.01 -14.13
N VAL A 86 15.84 -4.39 -14.10
CA VAL A 86 16.28 -3.49 -15.18
C VAL A 86 16.81 -4.28 -16.38
N SER A 87 17.52 -5.39 -16.15
CA SER A 87 18.05 -6.24 -17.23
C SER A 87 16.99 -7.07 -17.96
N GLY A 88 15.80 -7.18 -17.38
CA GLY A 88 14.70 -8.03 -17.88
C GLY A 88 14.69 -9.44 -17.28
N GLY A 89 15.57 -9.76 -16.34
CA GLY A 89 15.65 -11.08 -15.69
C GLY A 89 14.40 -11.47 -14.89
N LEU A 90 13.50 -10.54 -14.64
CA LEU A 90 12.19 -10.77 -14.02
C LEU A 90 11.00 -10.66 -15.00
N GLY A 91 11.24 -10.57 -16.30
CA GLY A 91 10.18 -10.41 -17.31
C GLY A 91 9.61 -8.98 -17.39
N SER A 92 10.35 -7.99 -16.91
CA SER A 92 9.93 -6.58 -16.87
C SER A 92 9.84 -5.88 -18.24
N ARG A 93 10.32 -6.51 -19.32
CA ARG A 93 10.38 -5.90 -20.65
C ARG A 93 9.00 -5.63 -21.25
N ASP A 94 8.03 -6.46 -20.90
CA ASP A 94 6.64 -6.33 -21.37
C ASP A 94 5.75 -5.58 -20.36
N MET A 95 6.36 -4.96 -19.35
CA MET A 95 5.64 -4.26 -18.28
C MET A 95 5.93 -2.76 -18.32
N THR A 96 4.98 -1.96 -17.83
CA THR A 96 5.18 -0.51 -17.75
C THR A 96 5.98 -0.16 -16.51
N GLY A 97 7.21 0.30 -16.70
CA GLY A 97 8.11 0.74 -15.63
C GLY A 97 7.75 2.15 -15.14
N ILE A 98 7.12 2.23 -13.98
CA ILE A 98 6.69 3.47 -13.33
C ILE A 98 7.83 3.99 -12.43
N PRO A 99 8.35 5.20 -12.70
CA PRO A 99 9.40 5.75 -11.88
C PRO A 99 8.84 6.23 -10.53
N GLY A 100 9.49 5.84 -9.46
CA GLY A 100 9.17 6.22 -8.10
C GLY A 100 10.34 6.90 -7.38
N ARG A 101 10.18 7.04 -6.08
CA ARG A 101 11.21 7.50 -5.13
C ARG A 101 11.07 6.75 -3.82
N ILE A 102 12.16 6.69 -3.07
CA ILE A 102 12.17 6.09 -1.74
C ILE A 102 12.18 7.23 -0.71
N LEU A 103 11.24 7.21 0.23
CA LEU A 103 11.21 8.15 1.35
C LEU A 103 12.32 7.82 2.36
N PRO A 104 12.72 8.75 3.24
CA PRO A 104 13.65 8.45 4.34
C PRO A 104 13.19 7.29 5.24
N THR A 105 11.88 7.06 5.32
CA THR A 105 11.22 5.94 6.01
C THR A 105 11.34 4.60 5.27
N GLY A 106 11.90 4.56 4.06
CA GLY A 106 12.10 3.35 3.26
C GLY A 106 10.93 2.99 2.32
N PHE A 107 9.80 3.69 2.41
CA PHE A 107 8.64 3.44 1.56
C PHE A 107 8.89 3.81 0.09
N MET A 108 8.46 2.94 -0.82
CA MET A 108 8.35 3.23 -2.25
C MET A 108 7.15 4.13 -2.51
N VAL A 109 7.37 5.23 -3.22
CA VAL A 109 6.34 6.19 -3.60
C VAL A 109 6.34 6.41 -5.10
N ILE A 110 5.16 6.32 -5.69
CA ILE A 110 4.90 6.67 -7.10
C ILE A 110 3.86 7.79 -7.17
N ASP A 111 3.81 8.51 -8.29
CA ASP A 111 2.83 9.59 -8.44
C ASP A 111 1.56 9.09 -9.14
N VAL A 112 0.41 9.43 -8.57
CA VAL A 112 -0.92 9.02 -9.05
C VAL A 112 -1.79 10.24 -9.29
N LYS A 113 -2.49 10.31 -10.42
CA LYS A 113 -3.60 11.26 -10.58
C LYS A 113 -4.93 10.56 -10.33
N MET A 114 -5.86 11.25 -9.70
CA MET A 114 -7.20 10.73 -9.43
C MET A 114 -8.26 11.67 -10.00
N LYS A 115 -9.38 11.11 -10.44
CA LYS A 115 -10.56 11.84 -10.93
C LYS A 115 -11.83 11.10 -10.50
N PRO A 116 -12.85 11.78 -9.97
CA PRO A 116 -14.16 11.16 -9.76
C PRO A 116 -14.74 10.66 -11.09
N THR A 117 -15.26 9.43 -11.07
CA THR A 117 -15.76 8.73 -12.29
C THR A 117 -16.91 9.51 -12.94
N GLU A 118 -17.81 10.08 -12.12
CA GLU A 118 -19.03 10.76 -12.56
C GLU A 118 -18.84 12.26 -12.84
N ALA A 119 -17.81 12.62 -13.60
CA ALA A 119 -17.59 13.98 -14.15
C ALA A 119 -16.95 15.03 -13.21
N GLY A 120 -16.00 14.63 -12.36
CA GLY A 120 -15.10 15.57 -11.69
C GLY A 120 -13.96 16.09 -12.58
N LYS A 121 -13.35 17.23 -12.23
CA LYS A 121 -12.01 17.58 -12.74
C LYS A 121 -10.99 16.66 -12.07
N GLY A 122 -10.06 16.09 -12.84
CA GLY A 122 -8.98 15.27 -12.27
C GLY A 122 -7.97 16.12 -11.50
N SER A 123 -7.16 15.48 -10.67
CA SER A 123 -6.14 16.18 -9.90
C SER A 123 -5.17 16.94 -10.81
N PRO A 124 -4.85 18.21 -10.49
CA PRO A 124 -4.03 19.06 -11.36
C PRO A 124 -2.57 18.61 -11.45
N SER A 125 -2.12 17.82 -10.47
CA SER A 125 -0.77 17.23 -10.37
C SER A 125 -0.86 15.78 -9.89
N GLY A 126 0.26 15.05 -10.06
CA GLY A 126 0.42 13.76 -9.41
C GLY A 126 0.43 13.92 -7.89
N ILE A 127 -0.27 13.01 -7.23
CA ILE A 127 -0.38 12.88 -5.78
C ILE A 127 0.57 11.74 -5.36
N PRO A 128 1.47 11.97 -4.39
CA PRO A 128 2.30 10.92 -3.81
C PRO A 128 1.49 9.73 -3.31
N ALA A 129 1.78 8.54 -3.82
CA ALA A 129 1.14 7.29 -3.42
C ALA A 129 2.19 6.30 -2.92
N ILE A 130 2.07 5.91 -1.64
CA ILE A 130 2.88 4.84 -1.04
C ILE A 130 2.39 3.51 -1.58
N VAL A 131 3.31 2.69 -2.09
CA VAL A 131 2.99 1.33 -2.55
C VAL A 131 2.90 0.42 -1.34
N ASP A 132 1.69 -0.05 -1.01
CA ASP A 132 1.43 -0.85 0.19
C ASP A 132 0.66 -2.13 -0.17
N LEU A 133 1.38 -3.25 -0.14
CA LEU A 133 0.81 -4.58 -0.38
C LEU A 133 0.14 -5.19 0.85
N GLY A 134 0.41 -4.65 2.04
CA GLY A 134 -0.26 -5.03 3.28
C GLY A 134 -1.66 -4.42 3.39
N SER A 135 -1.94 -3.35 2.64
CA SER A 135 -3.26 -2.75 2.59
C SER A 135 -4.18 -3.46 1.58
N ALA A 136 -5.36 -3.88 2.05
CA ALA A 136 -6.40 -4.43 1.18
C ALA A 136 -7.03 -3.33 0.29
N PHE A 137 -7.12 -2.10 0.80
CA PHE A 137 -7.81 -0.99 0.16
C PHE A 137 -6.88 0.18 -0.12
N THR A 138 -7.19 0.94 -1.16
CA THR A 138 -6.54 2.20 -1.44
C THR A 138 -7.20 3.31 -0.62
N ILE A 139 -6.40 4.03 0.15
CA ILE A 139 -6.87 5.10 1.05
C ILE A 139 -6.12 6.40 0.72
N ALA A 140 -6.85 7.47 0.46
CA ALA A 140 -6.34 8.81 0.29
C ALA A 140 -6.69 9.69 1.49
N ASN A 141 -5.86 10.67 1.82
CA ASN A 141 -6.25 11.68 2.79
C ASN A 141 -7.17 12.74 2.16
N TRP A 142 -7.87 13.52 3.00
CA TRP A 142 -8.79 14.54 2.49
C TRP A 142 -8.11 15.62 1.64
N PRO A 143 -6.88 16.08 1.95
CA PRO A 143 -6.14 16.94 1.04
C PRO A 143 -5.96 16.37 -0.37
N ALA A 144 -5.75 15.06 -0.53
CA ALA A 144 -5.72 14.41 -1.84
C ALA A 144 -7.11 14.35 -2.51
N GLY A 145 -8.17 14.10 -1.73
CA GLY A 145 -9.55 14.18 -2.22
C GLY A 145 -9.90 15.57 -2.79
N ARG A 146 -9.54 16.65 -2.09
CA ARG A 146 -9.78 18.03 -2.55
C ARG A 146 -9.04 18.36 -3.84
N LEU A 147 -7.83 17.84 -4.04
CA LEU A 147 -7.14 17.99 -5.32
C LEU A 147 -7.91 17.34 -6.47
N ALA A 148 -8.66 16.26 -6.22
CA ALA A 148 -9.52 15.61 -7.19
C ALA A 148 -10.96 16.20 -7.23
N GLY A 149 -11.21 17.31 -6.53
CA GLY A 149 -12.51 17.98 -6.49
C GLY A 149 -13.55 17.27 -5.61
N LEU A 150 -13.12 16.47 -4.64
CA LEU A 150 -13.99 15.89 -3.61
C LEU A 150 -13.94 16.71 -2.33
N GLU A 151 -15.06 16.75 -1.61
CA GLU A 151 -15.15 17.30 -0.26
C GLU A 151 -15.78 16.26 0.68
N PRO A 152 -15.41 16.25 1.97
CA PRO A 152 -16.08 15.43 2.98
C PRO A 152 -17.59 15.66 2.96
N HIS A 153 -18.36 14.59 3.03
CA HIS A 153 -19.84 14.59 2.92
C HIS A 153 -20.39 15.28 1.65
N GLY A 154 -19.57 15.43 0.60
CA GLY A 154 -20.01 15.92 -0.71
C GLY A 154 -20.85 14.89 -1.47
N PRO A 155 -21.51 15.29 -2.57
CA PRO A 155 -22.45 14.44 -3.32
C PRO A 155 -21.80 13.18 -3.94
N ASN A 156 -20.49 13.20 -4.13
CA ASN A 156 -19.72 12.10 -4.72
C ASN A 156 -19.05 11.20 -3.65
N VAL A 157 -19.32 11.44 -2.37
CA VAL A 157 -18.73 10.70 -1.24
C VAL A 157 -19.83 10.00 -0.47
N ARG A 158 -19.70 8.68 -0.31
CA ARG A 158 -20.59 7.85 0.49
C ARG A 158 -19.97 7.55 1.84
N TYR A 159 -20.77 7.62 2.89
CA TYR A 159 -20.43 7.14 4.22
C TYR A 159 -21.35 5.98 4.56
N ASN A 160 -20.78 4.84 4.93
CA ASN A 160 -21.50 3.60 5.25
C ASN A 160 -21.31 3.19 6.73
N GLY A 161 -20.81 4.10 7.56
CA GLY A 161 -20.48 3.82 8.96
C GLY A 161 -19.21 2.98 9.15
N GLN A 162 -18.45 2.70 8.08
CA GLN A 162 -17.15 2.08 8.23
C GLN A 162 -16.18 3.04 8.90
N VAL A 163 -15.39 2.46 9.80
CA VAL A 163 -14.27 3.13 10.44
C VAL A 163 -13.01 2.34 10.12
N VAL A 164 -11.94 3.06 9.81
CA VAL A 164 -10.62 2.45 9.65
C VAL A 164 -9.78 2.81 10.87
N ALA A 165 -9.07 1.81 11.37
CA ALA A 165 -8.02 1.97 12.35
C ALA A 165 -6.67 1.78 11.64
N GLY A 166 -5.75 2.73 11.83
CA GLY A 166 -4.38 2.63 11.36
C GLY A 166 -3.40 2.52 12.52
N ALA A 167 -2.11 2.32 12.23
CA ALA A 167 -1.05 2.39 13.22
C ALA A 167 -1.00 3.80 13.86
N ALA A 168 -0.93 3.88 15.19
CA ALA A 168 -0.74 5.11 15.94
C ALA A 168 0.71 5.23 16.39
N ALA A 169 1.13 6.45 16.73
CA ALA A 169 2.43 6.65 17.34
C ALA A 169 2.47 5.99 18.74
N PRO A 170 3.66 5.56 19.21
CA PRO A 170 3.82 5.04 20.56
C PRO A 170 3.25 6.01 21.61
N GLY A 171 2.32 5.52 22.43
CA GLY A 171 1.68 6.30 23.51
C GLY A 171 0.41 7.07 23.10
N GLU A 172 -0.03 7.00 21.84
CA GLU A 172 -1.30 7.59 21.41
C GLU A 172 -2.46 6.58 21.54
N VAL A 173 -3.60 7.05 22.08
CA VAL A 173 -4.83 6.27 22.14
C VAL A 173 -5.52 6.32 20.78
N TYR A 174 -5.72 5.14 20.20
CA TYR A 174 -6.39 4.97 18.91
C TYR A 174 -7.82 5.52 18.93
N LYS A 175 -8.16 6.30 17.90
CA LYS A 175 -9.54 6.72 17.62
C LYS A 175 -9.92 6.20 16.23
N PRO A 176 -10.99 5.39 16.10
CA PRO A 176 -11.50 5.00 14.80
C PRO A 176 -11.80 6.25 13.97
N VAL A 177 -11.37 6.27 12.71
CA VAL A 177 -11.61 7.38 11.80
C VAL A 177 -12.71 6.97 10.84
N GLU A 178 -13.77 7.78 10.77
CA GLU A 178 -14.84 7.59 9.79
C GLU A 178 -14.27 7.73 8.37
N VAL A 179 -14.71 6.85 7.48
CA VAL A 179 -14.20 6.77 6.12
C VAL A 179 -15.28 7.15 5.12
N GLY A 180 -14.93 8.11 4.24
CA GLY A 180 -15.71 8.38 3.04
C GLY A 180 -15.25 7.49 1.89
N GLU A 181 -16.15 7.12 0.99
CA GLU A 181 -15.84 6.33 -0.20
C GLU A 181 -16.27 7.08 -1.46
N ALA A 182 -15.43 7.06 -2.50
CA ALA A 182 -15.81 7.57 -3.81
C ALA A 182 -15.28 6.68 -4.94
N ASN A 183 -16.03 6.63 -6.05
CA ASN A 183 -15.59 5.93 -7.27
C ASN A 183 -14.64 6.82 -8.08
N MET A 184 -13.39 6.39 -8.21
CA MET A 184 -12.30 7.14 -8.83
C MET A 184 -11.73 6.41 -10.04
N ASP A 185 -11.43 7.18 -11.08
CA ASP A 185 -10.46 6.82 -12.10
C ASP A 185 -9.06 7.23 -11.60
N MET A 186 -8.08 6.35 -11.73
CA MET A 186 -6.70 6.56 -11.27
C MET A 186 -5.71 6.36 -12.41
N LEU A 187 -4.83 7.33 -12.63
CA LEU A 187 -3.74 7.23 -13.59
C LEU A 187 -2.42 7.07 -12.82
N ILE A 188 -1.80 5.89 -12.93
CA ILE A 188 -0.59 5.54 -12.20
C ILE A 188 0.66 5.95 -13.00
N GLY A 189 1.64 6.58 -12.34
CA GLY A 189 2.85 7.08 -12.98
C GLY A 189 2.68 8.42 -13.71
N ALA A 190 1.67 9.21 -13.32
CA ALA A 190 1.27 10.43 -14.00
C ALA A 190 2.18 11.63 -13.65
N ARG A 191 3.38 11.69 -14.22
CA ARG A 191 4.30 12.83 -14.06
C ARG A 191 4.14 13.87 -15.20
N LYS A 192 4.29 15.17 -14.87
CA LYS A 192 4.09 16.30 -15.82
C LYS A 192 5.28 16.53 -16.77
N ASP A 193 6.47 16.05 -16.39
CA ASP A 193 7.77 16.21 -17.06
C ASP A 193 8.07 15.07 -18.05
N LEU A 194 7.45 13.91 -17.88
CA LEU A 194 7.55 12.78 -18.80
C LEU A 194 6.34 12.80 -19.74
N GLY A 195 6.56 13.32 -20.94
CA GLY A 195 5.57 13.30 -22.01
C GLY A 195 5.03 11.89 -22.23
N GLN A 196 3.72 11.78 -22.24
CA GLN A 196 2.91 10.59 -22.51
C GLN A 196 2.84 9.55 -21.39
N SER A 197 1.66 9.49 -20.76
CA SER A 197 1.10 8.19 -20.39
C SER A 197 0.19 7.79 -21.54
N ASN A 198 0.59 6.74 -22.27
CA ASN A 198 -0.40 5.98 -23.03
C ASN A 198 -1.46 5.49 -22.02
N GLY A 199 -2.72 5.41 -22.42
CA GLY A 199 -3.84 5.08 -21.54
C GLY A 199 -3.77 3.72 -20.83
N SER A 200 -2.68 2.96 -20.99
CA SER A 200 -2.40 1.68 -20.34
C SER A 200 -2.34 1.77 -18.81
N ASN A 201 -2.00 2.93 -18.24
CA ASN A 201 -1.91 3.07 -16.78
C ASN A 201 -3.19 3.59 -16.11
N LEU A 202 -4.30 3.62 -16.85
CA LEU A 202 -5.58 4.11 -16.35
C LEU A 202 -6.38 2.97 -15.73
N ILE A 203 -6.63 3.08 -14.44
CA ILE A 203 -7.48 2.20 -13.67
C ILE A 203 -8.82 2.89 -13.49
N ARG A 204 -9.89 2.27 -13.98
CA ARG A 204 -11.23 2.90 -14.01
C ARG A 204 -12.11 2.45 -12.87
N SER A 205 -12.94 3.37 -12.38
CA SER A 205 -14.05 3.11 -11.45
C SER A 205 -13.63 2.24 -10.25
N ARG A 206 -12.69 2.73 -9.45
CA ARG A 206 -12.27 2.09 -8.20
C ARG A 206 -12.81 2.84 -7.00
N VAL A 207 -13.34 2.09 -6.04
CA VAL A 207 -13.69 2.64 -4.74
C VAL A 207 -12.39 2.99 -4.03
N VAL A 208 -12.17 4.29 -3.83
CA VAL A 208 -11.08 4.80 -3.01
C VAL A 208 -11.68 5.28 -1.70
N MET A 209 -11.04 4.89 -0.59
CA MET A 209 -11.39 5.35 0.74
C MET A 209 -10.72 6.70 1.02
N PHE A 210 -11.40 7.57 1.77
CA PHE A 210 -10.94 8.91 2.13
C PHE A 210 -11.01 9.09 3.64
N ALA A 211 -9.84 9.24 4.26
CA ALA A 211 -9.69 9.44 5.70
C ALA A 211 -8.33 10.05 6.03
N ASP A 212 -8.28 10.93 7.04
CA ASP A 212 -7.03 11.49 7.55
C ASP A 212 -6.43 10.57 8.62
N LEU A 213 -5.78 9.48 8.17
CA LEU A 213 -5.19 8.49 9.06
C LEU A 213 -3.95 9.03 9.80
N PRO A 214 -3.79 8.75 11.12
CA PRO A 214 -2.57 9.09 11.86
C PRO A 214 -1.28 8.55 11.22
N GLY A 215 -1.38 7.38 10.57
CA GLY A 215 -0.27 6.74 9.86
C GLY A 215 0.38 7.63 8.79
N PHE A 216 -0.36 8.54 8.14
CA PHE A 216 0.24 9.46 7.17
C PHE A 216 1.32 10.34 7.81
N LYS A 217 1.03 10.91 8.97
CA LYS A 217 1.98 11.73 9.73
C LYS A 217 3.17 10.90 10.20
N ALA A 218 2.94 9.68 10.69
CA ALA A 218 4.00 8.76 11.11
C ALA A 218 4.97 8.42 9.96
N MET A 219 4.47 8.36 8.72
CA MET A 219 5.27 8.14 7.52
C MET A 219 5.95 9.42 6.98
N GLY A 220 5.78 10.57 7.67
CA GLY A 220 6.34 11.86 7.26
C GLY A 220 5.51 12.59 6.19
N MET A 221 4.28 12.15 5.95
CA MET A 221 3.40 12.68 4.90
C MET A 221 2.41 13.68 5.49
N THR A 222 2.69 14.97 5.30
CA THR A 222 1.86 16.08 5.83
C THR A 222 0.97 16.74 4.78
N GLY A 223 1.16 16.41 3.50
CA GLY A 223 0.39 16.92 2.38
C GLY A 223 -0.54 15.87 1.75
N PRO A 224 -1.14 16.18 0.59
CA PRO A 224 -1.93 15.23 -0.20
C PRO A 224 -1.19 13.90 -0.43
N THR A 225 -1.77 12.80 0.04
CA THR A 225 -1.12 11.48 0.04
C THR A 225 -2.13 10.35 -0.16
N ILE A 226 -1.66 9.28 -0.78
CA ILE A 226 -2.39 8.02 -0.98
C ILE A 226 -1.57 6.86 -0.41
N ILE A 227 -2.25 5.90 0.23
CA ILE A 227 -1.77 4.53 0.42
C ILE A 227 -2.41 3.72 -0.71
N LEU A 228 -1.57 3.22 -1.62
CA LEU A 228 -1.99 2.46 -2.79
C LEU A 228 -2.05 0.97 -2.40
N GLY A 229 -3.27 0.47 -2.22
CA GLY A 229 -3.53 -0.87 -1.74
C GLY A 229 -3.52 -1.93 -2.84
N SER A 230 -3.67 -3.17 -2.41
CA SER A 230 -3.69 -4.33 -3.31
C SER A 230 -4.93 -4.38 -4.21
N ASP A 231 -6.03 -3.72 -3.83
CA ASP A 231 -7.21 -3.47 -4.66
C ASP A 231 -6.89 -2.75 -5.98
N VAL A 232 -5.82 -1.95 -6.00
CA VAL A 232 -5.32 -1.25 -7.18
C VAL A 232 -4.11 -1.99 -7.78
N LEU A 233 -3.16 -2.42 -6.94
CA LEU A 233 -1.92 -3.03 -7.39
C LEU A 233 -2.10 -4.41 -8.06
N LYS A 234 -3.14 -5.16 -7.69
CA LYS A 234 -3.44 -6.51 -8.26
C LYS A 234 -4.27 -6.48 -9.55
N LEU A 235 -4.74 -5.31 -9.99
CA LEU A 235 -5.69 -5.21 -11.11
C LEU A 235 -5.07 -5.45 -12.48
N GLY A 236 -3.77 -5.22 -12.60
CA GLY A 236 -3.02 -5.80 -13.68
C GLY A 236 -3.04 -7.31 -13.48
N LYS A 237 -3.82 -8.05 -14.27
CA LYS A 237 -4.06 -9.51 -14.13
C LYS A 237 -2.80 -10.40 -14.20
N GLY A 238 -1.61 -9.84 -14.01
CA GLY A 238 -0.34 -10.53 -14.01
C GLY A 238 0.49 -10.17 -12.77
N ALA A 239 1.71 -9.71 -13.01
CA ALA A 239 2.69 -9.49 -11.97
C ALA A 239 2.90 -8.01 -11.66
N MET A 240 3.43 -7.74 -10.47
CA MET A 240 4.10 -6.49 -10.14
C MET A 240 5.59 -6.78 -9.90
N ILE A 241 6.46 -5.88 -10.33
CA ILE A 241 7.88 -5.90 -9.94
C ILE A 241 8.21 -4.62 -9.20
N VAL A 242 8.91 -4.72 -8.08
CA VAL A 242 9.43 -3.56 -7.34
C VAL A 242 10.94 -3.66 -7.22
N SER A 243 11.63 -2.57 -7.53
CA SER A 243 13.09 -2.46 -7.38
C SER A 243 13.45 -1.18 -6.63
N PHE A 244 14.06 -1.35 -5.47
CA PHE A 244 14.52 -0.25 -4.62
C PHE A 244 15.78 0.41 -5.15
N VAL A 245 16.64 -0.36 -5.83
CA VAL A 245 17.86 0.16 -6.45
C VAL A 245 17.53 1.05 -7.63
N SER A 246 16.66 0.61 -8.53
CA SER A 246 16.27 1.41 -9.70
C SER A 246 15.14 2.40 -9.44
N LYS A 247 14.53 2.34 -8.25
CA LYS A 247 13.41 3.20 -7.81
C LYS A 247 12.25 3.14 -8.79
N LYS A 248 11.87 1.93 -9.18
CA LYS A 248 10.80 1.68 -10.16
C LYS A 248 9.85 0.60 -9.68
N VAL A 249 8.60 0.74 -10.11
CA VAL A 249 7.55 -0.26 -9.98
C VAL A 249 7.10 -0.60 -11.39
N TRP A 250 7.20 -1.86 -11.79
CA TRP A 250 6.63 -2.32 -13.04
C TRP A 250 5.27 -2.93 -12.77
N LEU A 251 4.29 -2.53 -13.57
CA LEU A 251 2.95 -3.08 -13.54
C LEU A 251 2.60 -3.66 -14.92
N ALA A 252 1.98 -4.83 -14.92
CA ALA A 252 1.35 -5.43 -16.08
C ALA A 252 -0.09 -4.92 -16.19
N LEU A 253 -0.28 -3.66 -16.61
CA LEU A 253 -1.59 -3.01 -16.77
C LEU A 253 -2.17 -3.18 -18.17
#